data_AF-A0A1G9QLW2-F1
#
_entry.id   AF-A0A1G9QLW2-F1
#
_cell.length_a   1.000
_cell.length_b   1.000
_cell.length_c   1.000
_cell.angle_alpha   90.00
_cell.angle_beta   90.00
_cell.angle_gamma   90.00
#
_symmetry.space_group_name_H-M   'P 1'
#
loop_
_entity.id
_entity.type
_entity.pdbx_description
1 polymer ?
#
loop_
_entity_poly.entity_id
_entity_poly.type
_entity_poly.pdbx_seq_one_letter_code
_entity_poly.pdbx_strand_id
1 'polypeptide(L)'
;MKKKIIGILIGVSISLGGCITGNAQESKFIEKKEIHTVKKQEINLTKKSAKLRDGWWDLNYGEWAYVKNGNFVFDDWVKIDSNWYYFNEYGWMVKNTSCYIDGREYFFNNSGVLVKDRWTKVIYNGSYEWIYSDSSGVIKKSSWVKNGTNWYYVDDRGIMVQNETYIIDGNKYFFKSDGVMAQGGWANDGEYWYYASSSGALKRNSWMNENNNWYYLQSDGMMVQNSIYEIGSTNYFFKDNGIMAKSGWATDGDDWYYASSSGSLKNNSWLKEGNKWYYFNAYGYMIKDIRFEYNGQTYYSDENGIMRTGWIKIYDEEDGKYIWMYANSSGHLYSNGWKQINNVWYYFDECRMSTDTWIGKDYYVDSSGAMVKGWKNIRCDYGYESHSFYFGNDGKLVRNKKIGDYWVNEYGYYGSDAHAHDYNSLG
;
A
#
# COMPACT_ATOMS: atom_id res chain seq x y z
N MET A 1 14.42 -36.49 -10.45
CA MET A 1 15.13 -35.74 -9.39
C MET A 1 14.11 -35.19 -8.40
N LYS A 2 14.27 -35.58 -7.12
CA LYS A 2 13.61 -35.13 -5.87
C LYS A 2 12.07 -34.94 -5.88
N LYS A 3 11.36 -36.00 -5.44
CA LYS A 3 10.00 -35.96 -4.87
C LYS A 3 10.05 -35.33 -3.46
N LYS A 4 9.25 -34.29 -3.19
CA LYS A 4 8.93 -33.83 -1.83
C LYS A 4 7.66 -34.56 -1.37
N ILE A 5 7.79 -35.36 -0.32
CA ILE A 5 6.70 -36.08 0.32
C ILE A 5 5.99 -35.10 1.27
N ILE A 6 4.68 -34.95 1.06
CA ILE A 6 3.74 -34.26 1.95
C ILE A 6 3.41 -35.24 3.07
N GLY A 7 3.86 -34.94 4.29
CA GLY A 7 3.48 -35.63 5.52
C GLY A 7 2.39 -34.84 6.23
N ILE A 8 1.14 -35.29 6.10
CA ILE A 8 0.02 -34.89 6.94
C ILE A 8 0.26 -35.51 8.32
N LEU A 9 0.54 -34.69 9.34
CA LEU A 9 0.56 -35.15 10.72
C LEU A 9 -0.85 -34.96 11.32
N ILE A 10 -1.60 -36.05 11.38
CA ILE A 10 -2.81 -36.16 12.20
C ILE A 10 -2.32 -36.28 13.64
N GLY A 11 -2.33 -35.17 14.37
CA GLY A 11 -2.12 -35.15 15.81
C GLY A 11 -3.37 -35.67 16.52
N VAL A 12 -3.36 -36.96 16.85
CA VAL A 12 -4.32 -37.56 17.77
C VAL A 12 -4.15 -36.88 19.12
N SER A 13 -5.18 -36.19 19.58
CA SER A 13 -5.30 -35.71 20.97
C SER A 13 -5.35 -36.94 21.87
N ILE A 14 -4.26 -37.18 22.59
CA ILE A 14 -4.26 -38.04 23.78
C ILE A 14 -4.13 -37.10 24.97
N SER A 15 -5.25 -36.89 25.67
CA SER A 15 -5.26 -36.29 27.00
C SER A 15 -4.58 -37.26 27.97
N LEU A 16 -3.28 -37.11 28.16
CA LEU A 16 -2.58 -37.64 29.33
C LEU A 16 -2.15 -36.44 30.14
N GLY A 17 -3.02 -36.05 31.08
CA GLY A 17 -2.67 -35.12 32.14
C GLY A 17 -1.63 -35.77 33.04
N GLY A 18 -0.38 -35.39 32.84
CA GLY A 18 0.75 -35.85 33.63
C GLY A 18 1.77 -34.74 33.72
N CYS A 19 2.15 -34.37 34.94
CA CYS A 19 3.08 -33.29 35.21
C CYS A 19 4.52 -33.82 35.06
N ILE A 20 5.10 -33.69 33.86
CA ILE A 20 6.47 -34.14 33.61
C ILE A 20 7.44 -33.03 34.03
N THR A 21 8.08 -33.21 35.18
CA THR A 21 9.23 -32.39 35.58
C THR A 21 10.51 -33.06 35.07
N GLY A 22 11.15 -32.49 34.05
CA GLY A 22 12.45 -32.95 33.59
C GLY A 22 13.06 -32.03 32.54
N ASN A 23 14.20 -31.41 32.86
CA ASN A 23 15.06 -30.72 31.89
C ASN A 23 15.50 -31.71 30.82
N ALA A 24 15.01 -31.58 29.59
CA ALA A 24 15.55 -32.28 28.44
C ALA A 24 16.78 -31.51 27.92
N GLN A 25 17.93 -31.66 28.59
CA GLN A 25 19.22 -31.55 27.91
C GLN A 25 19.66 -32.96 27.54
N GLU A 26 20.02 -33.12 26.27
CA GLU A 26 20.43 -34.37 25.62
C GLU A 26 21.39 -35.19 26.49
N SER A 27 20.90 -36.31 27.03
CA SER A 27 21.74 -37.39 27.52
C SER A 27 21.39 -38.68 26.79
N LYS A 28 22.40 -39.19 26.09
CA LYS A 28 22.53 -40.46 25.38
C LYS A 28 21.55 -41.56 25.84
N PHE A 29 20.96 -42.21 24.84
CA PHE A 29 20.32 -43.52 24.96
C PHE A 29 21.15 -44.47 25.84
N ILE A 30 20.63 -44.77 27.03
CA ILE A 30 20.98 -45.96 27.79
C ILE A 30 19.71 -46.80 27.87
N GLU A 31 19.87 -48.08 27.54
CA GLU A 31 18.82 -49.07 27.34
C GLU A 31 17.72 -49.07 28.40
N LYS A 32 16.48 -49.17 27.92
CA LYS A 32 15.31 -49.64 28.67
C LYS A 32 15.56 -51.05 29.20
N LYS A 33 16.16 -51.17 30.38
CA LYS A 33 16.10 -52.37 31.23
C LYS A 33 16.49 -51.97 32.65
N GLU A 34 15.54 -52.18 33.57
CA GLU A 34 15.57 -51.82 35.01
C GLU A 34 14.85 -50.54 35.41
N ILE A 35 13.57 -50.44 35.07
CA ILE A 35 12.60 -49.78 35.96
C ILE A 35 11.53 -50.82 36.29
N HIS A 36 11.91 -51.77 37.14
CA HIS A 36 10.98 -52.70 37.74
C HIS A 36 10.09 -51.92 38.74
N THR A 37 8.83 -51.74 38.34
CA THR A 37 7.67 -52.03 39.20
C THR A 37 7.79 -51.58 40.66
N VAL A 38 7.52 -50.31 40.97
CA VAL A 38 7.01 -49.95 42.30
C VAL A 38 5.49 -50.02 42.26
N LYS A 39 4.98 -51.25 42.12
CA LYS A 39 3.64 -51.58 42.63
C LYS A 39 3.76 -51.50 44.15
N LYS A 40 2.89 -50.71 44.79
CA LYS A 40 2.35 -50.89 46.15
C LYS A 40 3.14 -51.92 46.99
N GLN A 41 4.38 -51.59 47.36
CA GLN A 41 5.17 -52.40 48.28
C GLN A 41 5.01 -51.77 49.65
N GLU A 42 4.26 -52.47 50.49
CA GLU A 42 4.31 -52.30 51.93
C GLU A 42 5.77 -52.42 52.37
N ILE A 43 6.33 -51.29 52.78
CA ILE A 43 7.63 -51.22 53.42
C ILE A 43 7.48 -51.89 54.79
N ASN A 44 7.75 -53.20 54.86
CA ASN A 44 7.92 -53.90 56.12
C ASN A 44 9.26 -53.51 56.77
N LEU A 45 9.25 -52.41 57.52
CA LEU A 45 10.32 -52.02 58.43
C LEU A 45 10.04 -52.61 59.83
N THR A 46 10.53 -53.82 60.11
CA THR A 46 10.70 -54.28 61.49
C THR A 46 11.93 -53.61 62.10
N LYS A 47 11.73 -52.40 62.66
CA LYS A 47 12.50 -51.80 63.76
C LYS A 47 11.90 -50.42 64.04
N LYS A 48 11.13 -50.31 65.14
CA LYS A 48 10.74 -49.06 65.82
C LYS A 48 10.37 -47.93 64.84
N SER A 49 9.14 -47.94 64.31
CA SER A 49 8.64 -46.99 63.30
C SER A 49 9.06 -45.55 63.61
N ALA A 50 10.16 -45.12 63.01
CA ALA A 50 10.59 -43.74 63.08
C ALA A 50 9.54 -42.96 62.29
N LYS A 51 8.64 -42.28 63.02
CA LYS A 51 7.69 -41.36 62.40
C LYS A 51 8.48 -40.38 61.56
N LEU A 52 8.16 -40.30 60.26
CA LEU A 52 8.74 -39.28 59.40
C LEU A 52 8.43 -37.90 60.02
N ARG A 53 9.46 -37.06 60.09
CA ARG A 53 9.30 -35.69 60.56
C ARG A 53 8.58 -34.89 59.47
N ASP A 54 7.53 -34.17 59.86
CA ASP A 54 6.83 -33.23 58.99
C ASP A 54 7.79 -32.15 58.47
N GLY A 55 7.59 -31.75 57.22
CA GLY A 55 8.41 -30.73 56.55
C GLY A 55 8.97 -31.20 55.20
N TRP A 56 9.97 -30.46 54.73
CA TRP A 56 10.64 -30.66 53.46
C TRP A 56 11.66 -31.81 53.51
N TRP A 57 11.67 -32.62 52.45
CA TRP A 57 12.62 -33.69 52.23
C TRP A 57 13.22 -33.58 50.82
N ASP A 58 14.54 -33.50 50.71
CA ASP A 58 15.23 -33.63 49.41
C ASP A 58 15.50 -35.11 49.17
N LEU A 59 14.81 -35.70 48.20
CA LEU A 59 14.87 -37.14 47.95
C LEU A 59 15.95 -37.52 46.93
N ASN A 60 16.35 -36.58 46.08
CA ASN A 60 17.29 -36.84 44.99
C ASN A 60 17.75 -35.52 44.33
N TYR A 61 18.75 -34.87 44.91
CA TYR A 61 19.46 -33.72 44.34
C TYR A 61 18.56 -32.63 43.72
N GLY A 62 17.52 -32.21 44.45
CA GLY A 62 16.63 -31.12 44.04
C GLY A 62 15.21 -31.55 43.64
N GLU A 63 14.91 -32.84 43.74
CA GLU A 63 13.56 -33.41 43.78
C GLU A 63 13.02 -33.37 45.22
N TRP A 64 12.30 -32.29 45.54
CA TRP A 64 11.77 -32.03 46.88
C TRP A 64 10.40 -32.68 47.09
N ALA A 65 10.20 -33.30 48.24
CA ALA A 65 8.92 -33.84 48.71
C ALA A 65 8.52 -33.19 50.05
N TYR A 66 7.27 -33.36 50.45
CA TYR A 66 6.77 -32.84 51.71
C TYR A 66 6.05 -33.92 52.52
N VAL A 67 6.36 -33.97 53.81
CA VAL A 67 5.71 -34.87 54.78
C VAL A 67 4.74 -34.05 55.64
N LYS A 68 3.50 -34.52 55.73
CA LYS A 68 2.42 -33.94 56.53
C LYS A 68 1.74 -35.04 57.33
N ASN A 69 1.62 -34.87 58.65
CA ASN A 69 1.08 -35.88 59.56
C ASN A 69 1.81 -37.23 59.44
N GLY A 70 3.14 -37.21 59.23
CA GLY A 70 3.97 -38.39 59.10
C GLY A 70 3.86 -39.15 57.77
N ASN A 71 3.15 -38.63 56.77
CA ASN A 71 3.04 -39.24 55.44
C ASN A 71 3.49 -38.27 54.33
N PHE A 72 4.10 -38.81 53.28
CA PHE A 72 4.39 -38.04 52.07
C PHE A 72 3.11 -37.59 51.37
N VAL A 73 3.13 -36.39 50.81
CA VAL A 73 2.03 -35.81 50.02
C VAL A 73 2.21 -36.20 48.55
N PHE A 74 1.12 -36.65 47.92
CA PHE A 74 1.07 -37.04 46.51
C PHE A 74 -0.20 -36.47 45.88
N ASP A 75 -0.09 -35.95 44.65
CA ASP A 75 -1.20 -35.41 43.87
C ASP A 75 -2.10 -34.43 44.65
N ASP A 76 -1.47 -33.53 45.41
CA ASP A 76 -2.19 -32.63 46.32
C ASP A 76 -1.48 -31.29 46.54
N TRP A 77 -2.27 -30.30 46.92
CA TRP A 77 -1.83 -28.95 47.24
C TRP A 77 -1.42 -28.84 48.71
N VAL A 78 -0.29 -28.19 48.95
CA VAL A 78 0.15 -27.87 50.32
C VAL A 78 0.41 -26.38 50.44
N LYS A 79 -0.19 -25.76 51.46
CA LYS A 79 0.10 -24.38 51.85
C LYS A 79 1.13 -24.36 52.97
N ILE A 80 2.28 -23.71 52.73
CA ILE A 80 3.41 -23.62 53.66
C ILE A 80 3.83 -22.16 53.72
N ASP A 81 3.83 -21.56 54.92
CA ASP A 81 4.24 -20.16 55.16
C ASP A 81 3.66 -19.17 54.15
N SER A 82 2.34 -19.25 53.93
CA SER A 82 1.54 -18.46 52.98
C SER A 82 1.69 -18.79 51.48
N ASN A 83 2.65 -19.63 51.12
CA ASN A 83 2.89 -20.05 49.73
C ASN A 83 2.18 -21.37 49.43
N TRP A 84 1.66 -21.50 48.22
CA TRP A 84 1.07 -22.75 47.73
C TRP A 84 2.09 -23.51 46.90
N TYR A 85 2.13 -24.82 47.11
CA TYR A 85 2.94 -25.80 46.40
C TYR A 85 2.05 -26.94 45.95
N TYR A 86 2.46 -27.63 44.91
CA TYR A 86 1.78 -28.84 44.45
C TYR A 86 2.79 -29.97 44.28
N PHE A 87 2.42 -31.15 44.75
CA PHE A 87 3.21 -32.37 44.67
C PHE A 87 2.54 -33.30 43.66
N ASN A 88 3.29 -33.74 42.65
CA ASN A 88 2.77 -34.58 41.58
C ASN A 88 2.46 -36.02 42.06
N GLU A 89 2.05 -36.90 41.14
CA GLU A 89 1.73 -38.31 41.42
C GLU A 89 2.91 -39.11 42.02
N TYR A 90 4.15 -38.64 41.83
CA TYR A 90 5.37 -39.24 42.39
C TYR A 90 5.78 -38.62 43.73
N GLY A 91 5.05 -37.60 44.21
CA GLY A 91 5.33 -36.89 45.46
C GLY A 91 6.42 -35.83 45.31
N TRP A 92 6.81 -35.48 44.08
CA TRP A 92 7.78 -34.42 43.81
C TRP A 92 7.09 -33.07 43.66
N MET A 93 7.70 -32.05 44.27
CA MET A 93 7.26 -30.66 44.17
C MET A 93 7.44 -30.16 42.75
N VAL A 94 6.33 -29.69 42.16
CA VAL A 94 6.35 -29.04 40.85
C VAL A 94 7.04 -27.68 40.98
N LYS A 95 8.03 -27.42 40.12
CA LYS A 95 8.77 -26.15 40.10
C LYS A 95 9.30 -25.80 38.71
N ASN A 96 9.46 -24.52 38.45
CA ASN A 96 9.96 -23.95 37.19
C ASN A 96 9.20 -24.43 35.94
N THR A 97 7.89 -24.68 36.07
CA THR A 97 7.06 -25.20 34.99
C THR A 97 5.60 -24.85 35.23
N SER A 98 4.79 -24.92 34.17
CA SER A 98 3.34 -25.02 34.31
C SER A 98 2.89 -26.47 34.51
N CYS A 99 1.72 -26.65 35.11
CA CYS A 99 1.08 -27.94 35.35
C CYS A 99 -0.44 -27.83 35.23
N TYR A 100 -1.08 -28.83 34.61
CA TYR A 100 -2.54 -28.95 34.58
C TYR A 100 -3.02 -29.74 35.79
N ILE A 101 -3.85 -29.10 36.61
CA ILE A 101 -4.39 -29.65 37.85
C ILE A 101 -5.89 -29.33 37.86
N ASP A 102 -6.72 -30.35 38.00
CA ASP A 102 -8.19 -30.22 38.00
C ASP A 102 -8.76 -29.40 36.82
N GLY A 103 -8.21 -29.62 35.63
CA GLY A 103 -8.64 -28.96 34.39
C GLY A 103 -8.19 -27.51 34.23
N ARG A 104 -7.30 -27.01 35.08
CA ARG A 104 -6.73 -25.65 34.99
C ARG A 104 -5.21 -25.70 34.96
N GLU A 105 -4.59 -24.75 34.28
CA GLU A 105 -3.14 -24.66 34.19
C GLU A 105 -2.58 -23.64 35.19
N TYR A 106 -1.57 -24.03 35.95
CA TYR A 106 -0.92 -23.22 36.98
C TYR A 106 0.57 -23.14 36.72
N PHE A 107 1.22 -22.00 37.01
CA PHE A 107 2.67 -21.87 36.91
C PHE A 107 3.34 -21.83 38.28
N PHE A 108 4.41 -22.59 38.44
CA PHE A 108 5.23 -22.64 39.65
C PHE A 108 6.62 -22.11 39.35
N ASN A 109 7.11 -21.19 40.19
CA ASN A 109 8.43 -20.60 40.01
C ASN A 109 9.56 -21.60 40.34
N ASN A 110 10.82 -21.17 40.24
CA ASN A 110 11.98 -22.04 40.50
C ASN A 110 12.05 -22.62 41.92
N SER A 111 11.37 -22.00 42.89
CA SER A 111 11.24 -22.49 44.27
C SER A 111 10.00 -23.36 44.49
N GLY A 112 9.20 -23.61 43.46
CA GLY A 112 7.96 -24.40 43.52
C GLY A 112 6.75 -23.65 44.06
N VAL A 113 6.88 -22.33 44.27
CA VAL A 113 5.77 -21.51 44.74
C VAL A 113 4.83 -21.21 43.57
N LEU A 114 3.53 -21.43 43.77
CA LEU A 114 2.46 -21.05 42.86
C LEU A 114 2.50 -19.54 42.60
N VAL A 115 2.58 -19.17 41.33
CA VAL A 115 2.57 -17.77 40.91
C VAL A 115 1.14 -17.26 40.77
N LYS A 116 0.89 -16.06 41.31
CA LYS A 116 -0.43 -15.41 41.32
C LYS A 116 -0.32 -13.91 41.10
N ASP A 117 -1.39 -13.33 40.57
CA ASP A 117 -1.60 -11.88 40.35
C ASP A 117 -0.43 -11.17 39.67
N ARG A 118 0.20 -11.80 38.67
CA ARG A 118 1.34 -11.20 37.97
C ARG A 118 1.61 -11.79 36.60
N TRP A 119 2.29 -10.96 35.80
CA TRP A 119 3.02 -11.39 34.61
C TRP A 119 4.27 -12.18 34.98
N THR A 120 4.52 -13.27 34.26
CA THR A 120 5.72 -14.08 34.39
C THR A 120 6.32 -14.34 33.03
N LYS A 121 7.63 -14.09 32.90
CA LYS A 121 8.38 -14.42 31.71
C LYS A 121 8.80 -15.88 31.76
N VAL A 122 8.39 -16.65 30.77
CA VAL A 122 8.61 -18.10 30.66
C VAL A 122 9.31 -18.43 29.34
N ILE A 123 9.90 -19.62 29.25
CA ILE A 123 10.40 -20.14 27.97
C ILE A 123 9.32 -21.04 27.39
N TYR A 124 8.83 -20.71 26.21
CA TYR A 124 7.86 -21.49 25.47
C TYR A 124 8.42 -21.78 24.08
N ASN A 125 8.57 -23.06 23.72
CA ASN A 125 9.16 -23.51 22.44
C ASN A 125 10.50 -22.83 22.11
N GLY A 126 11.36 -22.62 23.12
CA GLY A 126 12.68 -22.01 22.95
C GLY A 126 12.69 -20.48 22.84
N SER A 127 11.53 -19.81 22.92
CA SER A 127 11.41 -18.35 22.93
C SER A 127 10.92 -17.86 24.29
N TYR A 128 11.28 -16.62 24.64
CA TYR A 128 10.79 -16.00 25.86
C TYR A 128 9.42 -15.38 25.63
N GLU A 129 8.45 -15.80 26.44
CA GLU A 129 7.07 -15.35 26.36
C GLU A 129 6.57 -14.85 27.70
N TRP A 130 5.48 -14.08 27.69
CA TRP A 130 4.82 -13.59 28.91
C TRP A 130 3.48 -14.29 29.12
N ILE A 131 3.27 -14.84 30.31
CA ILE A 131 1.99 -15.39 30.77
C ILE A 131 1.47 -14.58 31.95
N TYR A 132 0.16 -14.58 32.17
CA TYR A 132 -0.45 -13.96 33.34
C TYR A 132 -1.21 -14.98 34.19
N SER A 133 -0.87 -15.06 35.48
CA SER A 133 -1.61 -15.86 36.47
C SER A 133 -2.55 -14.95 37.26
N ASP A 134 -3.82 -15.33 37.37
CA ASP A 134 -4.81 -14.58 38.16
C ASP A 134 -4.67 -14.80 39.68
N SER A 135 -5.63 -14.30 40.45
CA SER A 135 -5.62 -14.36 41.93
C SER A 135 -5.76 -15.77 42.50
N SER A 136 -6.27 -16.70 41.69
CA SER A 136 -6.31 -18.13 41.99
C SER A 136 -5.05 -18.87 41.51
N GLY A 137 -4.18 -18.21 40.74
CA GLY A 137 -2.96 -18.76 40.16
C GLY A 137 -3.15 -19.42 38.81
N VAL A 138 -4.38 -19.40 38.28
CA VAL A 138 -4.71 -19.97 36.97
C VAL A 138 -4.11 -19.09 35.89
N ILE A 139 -3.41 -19.70 34.94
CA ILE A 139 -2.90 -19.03 33.75
C ILE A 139 -4.09 -18.64 32.87
N LYS A 140 -4.20 -17.34 32.56
CA LYS A 140 -5.26 -16.82 31.70
C LYS A 140 -5.01 -17.20 30.24
N LYS A 141 -6.08 -17.50 29.50
CA LYS A 141 -6.09 -17.84 28.06
C LYS A 141 -7.27 -17.16 27.39
N SER A 142 -7.11 -16.72 26.14
CA SER A 142 -8.10 -15.99 25.35
C SER A 142 -8.84 -14.94 26.18
N SER A 143 -8.07 -14.10 26.87
CA SER A 143 -8.60 -13.27 27.95
C SER A 143 -7.94 -11.90 27.98
N TRP A 144 -8.76 -10.89 28.25
CA TRP A 144 -8.28 -9.58 28.66
C TRP A 144 -7.64 -9.63 30.06
N VAL A 145 -6.52 -8.93 30.20
CA VAL A 145 -5.83 -8.73 31.47
C VAL A 145 -5.70 -7.22 31.71
N LYS A 146 -6.24 -6.75 32.84
CA LYS A 146 -6.08 -5.36 33.28
C LYS A 146 -5.01 -5.30 34.35
N ASN A 147 -3.94 -4.54 34.12
CA ASN A 147 -2.90 -4.29 35.11
C ASN A 147 -2.73 -2.77 35.26
N GLY A 148 -3.22 -2.23 36.38
CA GLY A 148 -3.29 -0.78 36.58
C GLY A 148 -4.28 -0.12 35.60
N THR A 149 -3.82 0.88 34.85
CA THR A 149 -4.60 1.55 33.80
C THR A 149 -4.51 0.84 32.46
N ASN A 150 -3.57 -0.09 32.30
CA ASN A 150 -3.25 -0.72 31.02
C ASN A 150 -4.06 -2.00 30.81
N TRP A 151 -4.41 -2.22 29.56
CA TRP A 151 -5.04 -3.45 29.08
C TRP A 151 -4.07 -4.23 28.22
N TYR A 152 -4.13 -5.55 28.38
CA TYR A 152 -3.35 -6.54 27.65
C TYR A 152 -4.28 -7.66 27.24
N TYR A 153 -3.84 -8.49 26.30
CA TYR A 153 -4.55 -9.69 25.93
C TYR A 153 -3.59 -10.87 25.88
N VAL A 154 -4.05 -12.02 26.37
CA VAL A 154 -3.35 -13.29 26.21
C VAL A 154 -4.13 -14.17 25.24
N ASP A 155 -3.41 -14.78 24.30
CA ASP A 155 -3.96 -15.64 23.26
C ASP A 155 -4.49 -16.97 23.81
N ASP A 156 -4.91 -17.88 22.93
CA ASP A 156 -5.44 -19.19 23.30
C ASP A 156 -4.41 -20.13 23.96
N ARG A 157 -3.11 -19.85 23.78
CA ARG A 157 -2.00 -20.53 24.46
C ARG A 157 -1.73 -19.92 25.83
N GLY A 158 -2.23 -18.71 26.09
CA GLY A 158 -1.98 -17.93 27.31
C GLY A 158 -0.79 -16.99 27.21
N ILE A 159 -0.29 -16.78 25.99
CA ILE A 159 0.85 -15.90 25.70
C ILE A 159 0.37 -14.49 25.42
N MET A 160 1.07 -13.49 25.96
CA MET A 160 0.78 -12.08 25.72
C MET A 160 0.90 -11.71 24.24
N VAL A 161 -0.15 -11.12 23.70
CA VAL A 161 -0.16 -10.51 22.38
C VAL A 161 0.62 -9.19 22.44
N GLN A 162 1.58 -9.00 21.52
CA GLN A 162 2.43 -7.80 21.49
C GLN A 162 2.96 -7.55 20.08
N ASN A 163 3.21 -6.28 19.76
CA ASN A 163 3.74 -5.82 18.47
C ASN A 163 2.90 -6.27 17.26
N GLU A 164 1.58 -6.35 17.42
CA GLU A 164 0.69 -6.82 16.38
C GLU A 164 -0.75 -6.32 16.59
N THR A 165 -1.58 -6.52 15.57
CA THR A 165 -3.02 -6.37 15.70
C THR A 165 -3.69 -7.72 15.97
N TYR A 166 -4.72 -7.74 16.80
CA TYR A 166 -5.46 -8.96 17.12
C TYR A 166 -6.97 -8.74 17.05
N ILE A 167 -7.72 -9.74 16.61
CA ILE A 167 -9.19 -9.69 16.53
C ILE A 167 -9.79 -10.38 17.74
N ILE A 168 -10.62 -9.66 18.49
CA ILE A 168 -11.28 -10.11 19.71
C ILE A 168 -12.75 -9.73 19.58
N ASP A 169 -13.63 -10.73 19.59
CA ASP A 169 -15.09 -10.56 19.44
C ASP A 169 -15.46 -9.67 18.23
N GLY A 170 -14.80 -9.89 17.09
CA GLY A 170 -15.02 -9.14 15.83
C GLY A 170 -14.36 -7.77 15.76
N ASN A 171 -13.82 -7.25 16.86
CA ASN A 171 -13.12 -5.97 16.92
C ASN A 171 -11.62 -6.17 16.78
N LYS A 172 -10.95 -5.30 16.02
CA LYS A 172 -9.50 -5.32 15.85
C LYS A 172 -8.86 -4.38 16.86
N TYR A 173 -7.79 -4.81 17.51
CA TYR A 173 -7.03 -4.05 18.51
C TYR A 173 -5.56 -4.04 18.10
N PHE A 174 -4.81 -3.02 18.50
CA PHE A 174 -3.36 -2.98 18.34
C PHE A 174 -2.69 -3.10 19.70
N PHE A 175 -1.74 -4.03 19.83
CA PHE A 175 -0.92 -4.21 21.02
C PHE A 175 0.50 -3.75 20.72
N LYS A 176 0.99 -2.79 21.51
CA LYS A 176 2.34 -2.24 21.35
C LYS A 176 3.40 -3.30 21.71
N SER A 177 4.67 -2.94 21.55
CA SER A 177 5.82 -3.82 21.86
C SER A 177 5.88 -4.27 23.33
N ASP A 178 5.28 -3.52 24.25
CA ASP A 178 5.17 -3.85 25.67
C ASP A 178 3.90 -4.65 26.01
N GLY A 179 3.12 -5.05 25.00
CA GLY A 179 1.83 -5.74 25.14
C GLY A 179 0.68 -4.83 25.58
N VAL A 180 0.91 -3.54 25.83
CA VAL A 180 -0.17 -2.63 26.18
C VAL A 180 -1.01 -2.34 24.93
N MET A 181 -2.31 -2.58 25.05
CA MET A 181 -3.31 -2.24 24.05
C MET A 181 -3.35 -0.73 23.82
N ALA A 182 -3.26 -0.29 22.56
CA ALA A 182 -3.51 1.10 22.21
C ALA A 182 -4.95 1.50 22.51
N GLN A 183 -5.13 2.71 23.05
CA GLN A 183 -6.44 3.19 23.49
C GLN A 183 -6.52 4.71 23.36
N GLY A 184 -7.61 5.20 22.76
CA GLY A 184 -7.98 6.61 22.77
C GLY A 184 -7.09 7.53 21.92
N GLY A 185 -6.45 7.03 20.86
CA GLY A 185 -5.63 7.85 19.99
C GLY A 185 -4.85 7.06 18.93
N TRP A 186 -3.90 7.76 18.31
CA TRP A 186 -3.02 7.22 17.28
C TRP A 186 -2.04 6.18 17.84
N ALA A 187 -1.79 5.14 17.06
CA ALA A 187 -0.78 4.12 17.31
C ALA A 187 -0.01 3.82 16.01
N ASN A 188 1.26 3.46 16.14
CA ASN A 188 2.14 3.16 15.00
C ASN A 188 2.86 1.84 15.27
N ASP A 189 2.97 0.99 14.25
CA ASP A 189 3.65 -0.32 14.31
C ASP A 189 5.08 -0.30 13.71
N GLY A 190 5.58 0.88 13.36
CA GLY A 190 6.85 1.11 12.66
C GLY A 190 6.68 1.42 11.17
N GLU A 191 5.56 1.05 10.55
CA GLU A 191 5.31 1.26 9.12
C GLU A 191 3.98 1.99 8.87
N TYR A 192 2.94 1.62 9.62
CA TYR A 192 1.58 2.11 9.44
C TYR A 192 1.02 2.75 10.72
N TRP A 193 0.15 3.74 10.51
CA TRP A 193 -0.61 4.37 11.58
C TRP A 193 -2.00 3.75 11.70
N TYR A 194 -2.49 3.66 12.93
CA TYR A 194 -3.81 3.18 13.31
C TYR A 194 -4.44 4.18 14.27
N TYR A 195 -5.78 4.21 14.34
CA TYR A 195 -6.49 5.02 15.34
C TYR A 195 -7.33 4.13 16.25
N ALA A 196 -6.96 4.06 17.53
CA ALA A 196 -7.71 3.34 18.56
C ALA A 196 -8.79 4.23 19.18
N SER A 197 -10.03 3.73 19.22
CA SER A 197 -11.11 4.39 19.96
C SER A 197 -10.88 4.34 21.48
N SER A 198 -11.74 4.99 22.27
CA SER A 198 -11.66 4.95 23.74
C SER A 198 -11.83 3.55 24.33
N SER A 199 -12.41 2.59 23.60
CA SER A 199 -12.45 1.17 24.01
C SER A 199 -11.20 0.39 23.59
N GLY A 200 -10.31 0.99 22.80
CA GLY A 200 -9.15 0.33 22.19
C GLY A 200 -9.41 -0.29 20.82
N ALA A 201 -10.69 -0.48 20.45
CA ALA A 201 -11.03 -0.99 19.14
C ALA A 201 -10.55 -0.01 18.06
N LEU A 202 -9.83 -0.52 17.06
CA LEU A 202 -9.32 0.26 15.94
C LEU A 202 -10.47 0.71 15.05
N LYS A 203 -10.42 1.99 14.65
CA LYS A 203 -11.26 2.51 13.57
C LYS A 203 -10.87 1.84 12.26
N ARG A 204 -11.88 1.45 11.48
CA ARG A 204 -11.75 0.78 10.18
C ARG A 204 -12.83 1.30 9.25
N ASN A 205 -12.57 1.32 7.94
CA ASN A 205 -13.49 1.82 6.91
C ASN A 205 -14.17 3.14 7.31
N SER A 206 -13.42 4.08 7.89
CA SER A 206 -14.03 5.27 8.49
C SER A 206 -13.12 6.48 8.49
N TRP A 207 -13.78 7.62 8.41
CA TRP A 207 -13.17 8.93 8.58
C TRP A 207 -12.82 9.18 10.05
N MET A 208 -11.68 9.85 10.26
CA MET A 208 -11.28 10.42 11.54
C MET A 208 -11.01 11.90 11.36
N ASN A 209 -11.61 12.73 12.21
CA ASN A 209 -11.35 14.17 12.26
C ASN A 209 -10.64 14.55 13.55
N GLU A 210 -9.48 15.16 13.44
CA GLU A 210 -8.75 15.69 14.58
C GLU A 210 -8.32 17.13 14.26
N ASN A 211 -8.80 18.11 15.03
CA ASN A 211 -8.48 19.53 14.85
C ASN A 211 -8.67 20.02 13.40
N ASN A 212 -9.79 19.66 12.77
CA ASN A 212 -10.12 20.01 11.38
C ASN A 212 -9.25 19.33 10.29
N ASN A 213 -8.33 18.45 10.68
CA ASN A 213 -7.61 17.54 9.79
C ASN A 213 -8.40 16.24 9.65
N TRP A 214 -8.58 15.79 8.42
CA TRP A 214 -9.29 14.56 8.10
C TRP A 214 -8.32 13.47 7.69
N TYR A 215 -8.55 12.27 8.20
CA TYR A 215 -7.80 11.06 7.90
C TYR A 215 -8.79 9.95 7.56
N TYR A 216 -8.34 8.92 6.85
CA TYR A 216 -9.16 7.75 6.58
C TYR A 216 -8.44 6.48 7.00
N LEU A 217 -9.15 5.62 7.74
CA LEU A 217 -8.66 4.32 8.19
C LEU A 217 -9.27 3.25 7.29
N GLN A 218 -8.42 2.45 6.66
CA GLN A 218 -8.77 1.40 5.72
C GLN A 218 -9.46 0.21 6.42
N SER A 219 -9.79 -0.83 5.66
CA SER A 219 -10.50 -2.01 6.16
C SER A 219 -9.67 -2.82 7.17
N ASP A 220 -8.36 -2.81 7.04
CA ASP A 220 -7.40 -3.38 7.99
C ASP A 220 -7.06 -2.43 9.16
N GLY A 221 -7.57 -1.20 9.13
CA GLY A 221 -7.34 -0.16 10.14
C GLY A 221 -6.14 0.73 9.88
N MET A 222 -5.37 0.47 8.82
CA MET A 222 -4.22 1.30 8.45
C MET A 222 -4.70 2.65 7.93
N MET A 223 -4.04 3.72 8.36
CA MET A 223 -4.28 5.07 7.88
C MET A 223 -3.81 5.20 6.43
N VAL A 224 -4.63 5.78 5.57
CA VAL A 224 -4.21 6.17 4.22
C VAL A 224 -3.23 7.34 4.31
N GLN A 225 -2.11 7.23 3.60
CA GLN A 225 -1.11 8.29 3.49
C GLN A 225 -0.42 8.23 2.13
N ASN A 226 0.12 9.37 1.71
CA ASN A 226 0.90 9.55 0.48
C ASN A 226 0.25 8.89 -0.75
N SER A 227 -1.05 9.12 -0.95
CA SER A 227 -1.79 8.44 -2.01
C SER A 227 -3.15 9.07 -2.27
N ILE A 228 -3.67 8.83 -3.48
CA ILE A 228 -5.09 8.96 -3.78
C ILE A 228 -5.79 7.70 -3.29
N TYR A 229 -6.93 7.87 -2.63
CA TYR A 229 -7.76 6.76 -2.18
C TYR A 229 -9.23 7.03 -2.51
N GLU A 230 -9.87 6.03 -3.11
CA GLU A 230 -11.28 6.08 -3.47
C GLU A 230 -12.15 5.66 -2.29
N ILE A 231 -13.08 6.51 -1.88
CA ILE A 231 -14.01 6.25 -0.79
C ILE A 231 -15.43 6.36 -1.35
N GLY A 232 -16.08 5.21 -1.49
CA GLY A 232 -17.34 5.10 -2.24
C GLY A 232 -17.09 5.20 -3.73
N SER A 233 -17.29 6.39 -4.29
CA SER A 233 -17.06 6.71 -5.72
C SER A 233 -16.35 8.05 -5.89
N THR A 234 -15.65 8.50 -4.83
CA THR A 234 -15.00 9.81 -4.77
C THR A 234 -13.54 9.62 -4.40
N ASN A 235 -12.66 10.24 -5.19
CA ASN A 235 -11.22 10.24 -4.93
C ASN A 235 -10.84 11.36 -3.97
N TYR A 236 -9.96 11.03 -3.03
CA TYR A 236 -9.37 11.95 -2.06
C TYR A 236 -7.85 11.76 -2.07
N PHE A 237 -7.10 12.87 -1.99
CA PHE A 237 -5.65 12.80 -1.83
C PHE A 237 -5.28 12.94 -0.36
N PHE A 238 -4.48 12.01 0.16
CA PHE A 238 -3.92 12.03 1.50
C PHE A 238 -2.42 12.30 1.41
N LYS A 239 -1.96 13.32 2.14
CA LYS A 239 -0.55 13.69 2.21
C LYS A 239 0.27 12.63 2.94
N ASP A 240 1.59 12.82 2.98
CA ASP A 240 2.57 11.99 3.70
C ASP A 240 2.17 11.69 5.16
N ASN A 241 1.62 12.68 5.86
CA ASN A 241 1.16 12.58 7.24
C ASN A 241 -0.29 12.09 7.38
N GLY A 242 -0.90 11.61 6.30
CA GLY A 242 -2.28 11.13 6.26
C GLY A 242 -3.36 12.19 6.31
N ILE A 243 -3.00 13.49 6.33
CA ILE A 243 -4.00 14.56 6.28
C ILE A 243 -4.54 14.65 4.86
N MET A 244 -5.86 14.51 4.72
CA MET A 244 -6.60 14.70 3.48
C MET A 244 -6.47 16.14 2.98
N ALA A 245 -6.11 16.31 1.71
CA ALA A 245 -6.16 17.60 1.04
C ALA A 245 -7.61 18.11 0.94
N LYS A 246 -7.80 19.40 1.16
CA LYS A 246 -9.09 20.08 0.99
C LYS A 246 -8.90 21.56 0.69
N SER A 247 -9.88 22.14 0.01
CA SER A 247 -9.97 23.58 -0.25
C SER A 247 -8.78 24.15 -1.03
N GLY A 248 -8.37 23.48 -2.11
CA GLY A 248 -7.37 24.04 -3.03
C GLY A 248 -6.41 23.01 -3.61
N TRP A 249 -5.28 23.53 -4.07
CA TRP A 249 -4.21 22.78 -4.70
C TRP A 249 -3.49 21.85 -3.73
N ALA A 250 -3.11 20.66 -4.22
CA ALA A 250 -2.26 19.70 -3.54
C ALA A 250 -1.29 19.07 -4.54
N THR A 251 -0.17 18.55 -4.06
CA THR A 251 0.89 18.00 -4.91
C THR A 251 1.46 16.70 -4.34
N ASP A 252 1.87 15.80 -5.22
CA ASP A 252 2.70 14.64 -4.93
C ASP A 252 3.82 14.57 -5.98
N GLY A 253 5.03 14.97 -5.60
CA GLY A 253 6.12 15.15 -6.58
C GLY A 253 5.74 16.14 -7.68
N ASP A 254 5.75 15.67 -8.93
CA ASP A 254 5.40 16.46 -10.12
C ASP A 254 3.89 16.51 -10.42
N ASP A 255 3.10 15.69 -9.74
CA ASP A 255 1.67 15.57 -9.94
C ASP A 255 0.90 16.60 -9.11
N TRP A 256 -0.05 17.27 -9.76
CA TRP A 256 -0.90 18.30 -9.14
C TRP A 256 -2.35 17.86 -9.11
N TYR A 257 -3.01 18.18 -8.00
CA TYR A 257 -4.41 17.88 -7.74
C TYR A 257 -5.14 19.14 -7.26
N TYR A 258 -6.46 19.15 -7.39
CA TYR A 258 -7.29 20.18 -6.80
C TYR A 258 -8.44 19.57 -6.01
N ALA A 259 -8.45 19.82 -4.70
CA ALA A 259 -9.44 19.32 -3.77
C ALA A 259 -10.52 20.36 -3.49
N SER A 260 -11.78 19.93 -3.52
CA SER A 260 -12.92 20.76 -3.10
C SER A 260 -12.91 21.01 -1.59
N SER A 261 -13.87 21.80 -1.08
CA SER A 261 -14.00 22.03 0.37
C SER A 261 -14.32 20.76 1.18
N SER A 262 -14.91 19.74 0.55
CA SER A 262 -15.13 18.43 1.16
C SER A 262 -13.94 17.48 0.97
N GLY A 263 -12.89 17.90 0.27
CA GLY A 263 -11.72 17.09 -0.05
C GLY A 263 -11.83 16.26 -1.33
N SER A 264 -12.99 16.23 -1.98
CA SER A 264 -13.15 15.50 -3.24
C SER A 264 -12.26 16.10 -4.32
N LEU A 265 -11.51 15.25 -5.02
CA LEU A 265 -10.63 15.69 -6.10
C LEU A 265 -11.41 16.03 -7.36
N LYS A 266 -10.94 17.05 -8.09
CA LYS A 266 -11.28 17.24 -9.49
C LYS A 266 -10.77 16.05 -10.30
N ASN A 267 -11.66 15.37 -11.00
CA ASN A 267 -11.35 14.33 -11.98
C ASN A 267 -12.25 14.50 -13.21
N ASN A 268 -11.73 14.14 -14.39
CA ASN A 268 -12.39 14.30 -15.70
C ASN A 268 -13.10 15.66 -15.86
N SER A 269 -12.50 16.73 -15.33
CA SER A 269 -13.19 18.01 -15.20
C SER A 269 -12.26 19.20 -15.20
N TRP A 270 -12.86 20.34 -15.53
CA TRP A 270 -12.19 21.62 -15.58
C TRP A 270 -12.23 22.33 -14.22
N LEU A 271 -11.18 23.10 -13.97
CA LEU A 271 -11.10 24.14 -12.94
C LEU A 271 -10.85 25.47 -13.64
N LYS A 272 -11.65 26.48 -13.29
CA LYS A 272 -11.38 27.87 -13.64
C LYS A 272 -10.93 28.62 -12.41
N GLU A 273 -9.74 29.20 -12.45
CA GLU A 273 -9.20 30.04 -11.38
C GLU A 273 -8.78 31.39 -11.98
N GLY A 274 -9.58 32.43 -11.70
CA GLY A 274 -9.47 33.70 -12.40
C GLY A 274 -9.66 33.55 -13.91
N ASN A 275 -8.64 33.91 -14.69
CA ASN A 275 -8.62 33.79 -16.16
C ASN A 275 -7.90 32.52 -16.66
N LYS A 276 -7.48 31.64 -15.75
CA LYS A 276 -6.76 30.40 -16.08
C LYS A 276 -7.71 29.22 -16.02
N TRP A 277 -7.46 28.25 -16.91
CA TRP A 277 -8.18 26.99 -16.97
C TRP A 277 -7.21 25.83 -16.82
N TYR A 278 -7.58 24.87 -16.00
CA TYR A 278 -6.81 23.65 -15.74
C TYR A 278 -7.74 22.46 -15.95
N TYR A 279 -7.23 21.38 -16.52
CA TYR A 279 -7.97 20.15 -16.72
C TYR A 279 -7.37 19.02 -15.90
N PHE A 280 -8.23 18.22 -15.28
CA PHE A 280 -7.84 17.06 -14.49
C PHE A 280 -8.34 15.79 -15.16
N ASN A 281 -7.47 14.79 -15.33
CA ASN A 281 -7.82 13.53 -15.97
C ASN A 281 -8.64 12.61 -15.04
N ALA A 282 -8.91 11.38 -15.48
CA ALA A 282 -9.74 10.42 -14.75
C ALA A 282 -9.21 10.06 -13.36
N TYR A 283 -7.89 10.10 -13.19
CA TYR A 283 -7.21 9.81 -11.92
C TYR A 283 -7.07 11.06 -11.03
N GLY A 284 -7.45 12.23 -11.54
CA GLY A 284 -7.38 13.50 -10.83
C GLY A 284 -6.06 14.24 -10.99
N TYR A 285 -5.15 13.77 -11.85
CA TYR A 285 -3.92 14.48 -12.17
C TYR A 285 -4.23 15.68 -13.07
N MET A 286 -3.68 16.84 -12.73
CA MET A 286 -3.69 18.02 -13.58
C MET A 286 -2.86 17.75 -14.84
N ILE A 287 -3.47 17.93 -16.01
CA ILE A 287 -2.77 17.84 -17.28
C ILE A 287 -1.89 19.08 -17.47
N LYS A 288 -0.60 18.86 -17.70
CA LYS A 288 0.40 19.90 -18.00
C LYS A 288 1.32 19.46 -19.13
N ASP A 289 1.83 20.44 -19.85
CA ASP A 289 2.77 20.33 -20.97
C ASP A 289 2.41 19.28 -22.04
N ILE A 290 1.12 19.15 -22.37
CA ILE A 290 0.67 18.14 -23.31
C ILE A 290 -0.64 18.52 -23.97
N ARG A 291 -0.85 17.97 -25.18
CA ARG A 291 -2.16 17.96 -25.83
C ARG A 291 -3.05 16.91 -25.17
N PHE A 292 -4.33 17.21 -25.01
CA PHE A 292 -5.30 16.25 -24.50
C PHE A 292 -6.66 16.44 -25.15
N GLU A 293 -7.47 15.38 -25.15
CA GLU A 293 -8.83 15.40 -25.70
C GLU A 293 -9.86 15.47 -24.57
N TYR A 294 -10.89 16.29 -24.78
CA TYR A 294 -12.08 16.31 -23.95
C TYR A 294 -13.32 16.58 -24.80
N ASN A 295 -14.30 15.68 -24.74
CA ASN A 295 -15.55 15.75 -25.52
C ASN A 295 -15.32 15.96 -27.03
N GLY A 296 -14.37 15.22 -27.62
CA GLY A 296 -14.06 15.28 -29.06
C GLY A 296 -13.39 16.58 -29.52
N GLN A 297 -12.84 17.36 -28.59
CA GLN A 297 -12.04 18.55 -28.89
C GLN A 297 -10.65 18.39 -28.29
N THR A 298 -9.62 18.79 -29.04
CA THR A 298 -8.23 18.76 -28.57
C THR A 298 -7.84 20.11 -27.99
N TYR A 299 -7.15 20.09 -26.86
CA TYR A 299 -6.64 21.25 -26.13
C TYR A 299 -5.13 21.09 -25.94
N TYR A 300 -4.44 22.16 -25.55
CA TYR A 300 -3.07 22.10 -25.07
C TYR A 300 -2.94 22.81 -23.72
N SER A 301 -2.28 22.15 -22.78
CA SER A 301 -1.93 22.68 -21.47
C SER A 301 -0.44 23.01 -21.44
N ASP A 302 -0.05 24.18 -20.94
CA ASP A 302 1.37 24.53 -20.78
C ASP A 302 2.01 23.83 -19.56
N GLU A 303 3.31 24.07 -19.34
CA GLU A 303 4.11 23.51 -18.24
C GLU A 303 3.51 23.76 -16.85
N ASN A 304 2.69 24.81 -16.69
CA ASN A 304 2.03 25.16 -15.43
C ASN A 304 0.58 24.62 -15.37
N GLY A 305 0.17 23.79 -16.32
CA GLY A 305 -1.18 23.25 -16.42
C GLY A 305 -2.21 24.22 -16.98
N ILE A 306 -1.79 25.38 -17.50
CA ILE A 306 -2.71 26.40 -17.98
C ILE A 306 -3.07 26.07 -19.43
N MET A 307 -4.37 25.90 -19.69
CA MET A 307 -4.89 25.74 -21.04
C MET A 307 -4.60 26.98 -21.89
N ARG A 308 -3.96 26.77 -23.04
CA ARG A 308 -3.58 27.85 -23.95
C ARG A 308 -4.65 28.15 -24.99
N THR A 309 -4.70 29.42 -25.40
CA THR A 309 -5.49 29.91 -26.54
C THR A 309 -4.59 30.69 -27.49
N GLY A 310 -5.04 30.89 -28.74
CA GLY A 310 -4.27 31.59 -29.77
C GLY A 310 -3.11 30.76 -30.30
N TRP A 311 -2.05 31.44 -30.74
CA TRP A 311 -0.84 30.80 -31.27
C TRP A 311 -0.04 30.12 -30.16
N ILE A 312 0.32 28.87 -30.39
CA ILE A 312 1.06 28.02 -29.45
C ILE A 312 2.28 27.47 -30.20
N LYS A 313 3.47 27.61 -29.61
CA LYS A 313 4.72 27.07 -30.15
C LYS A 313 5.28 26.05 -29.16
N ILE A 314 5.50 24.82 -29.61
CA ILE A 314 6.08 23.75 -28.78
C ILE A 314 7.23 23.07 -29.52
N TYR A 315 8.15 22.47 -28.77
CA TYR A 315 9.19 21.61 -29.34
C TYR A 315 8.63 20.21 -29.48
N ASP A 316 8.63 19.67 -30.70
CA ASP A 316 8.24 18.31 -30.98
C ASP A 316 9.49 17.43 -30.96
N GLU A 317 9.61 16.57 -29.95
CA GLU A 317 10.79 15.73 -29.76
C GLU A 317 10.94 14.66 -30.85
N GLU A 318 9.82 14.18 -31.42
CA GLU A 318 9.81 13.17 -32.48
C GLU A 318 10.37 13.75 -33.79
N ASP A 319 9.95 14.97 -34.15
CA ASP A 319 10.42 15.67 -35.35
C ASP A 319 11.73 16.46 -35.12
N GLY A 320 12.17 16.61 -33.87
CA GLY A 320 13.35 17.40 -33.48
C GLY A 320 13.26 18.88 -33.86
N LYS A 321 12.05 19.45 -33.90
CA LYS A 321 11.81 20.83 -34.35
C LYS A 321 10.67 21.50 -33.60
N TYR A 322 10.64 22.82 -33.65
CA TYR A 322 9.47 23.55 -33.16
C TYR A 322 8.31 23.44 -34.14
N ILE A 323 7.12 23.19 -33.60
CA ILE A 323 5.85 23.22 -34.32
C ILE A 323 4.96 24.33 -33.79
N TRP A 324 4.05 24.79 -34.63
CA TRP A 324 3.04 25.78 -34.27
C TRP A 324 1.65 25.15 -34.31
N MET A 325 0.81 25.57 -33.38
CA MET A 325 -0.61 25.22 -33.34
C MET A 325 -1.42 26.50 -33.10
N TYR A 326 -2.72 26.42 -33.35
CA TYR A 326 -3.63 27.53 -33.04
C TYR A 326 -4.89 27.04 -32.34
N ALA A 327 -5.14 27.58 -31.16
CA ALA A 327 -6.34 27.34 -30.37
C ALA A 327 -7.32 28.52 -30.50
N ASN A 328 -8.61 28.23 -30.57
CA ASN A 328 -9.64 29.28 -30.50
C ASN A 328 -9.78 29.87 -29.08
N SER A 329 -10.70 30.81 -28.87
CA SER A 329 -10.92 31.46 -27.56
C SER A 329 -11.42 30.51 -26.46
N SER A 330 -11.94 29.34 -26.84
CA SER A 330 -12.35 28.26 -25.92
C SER A 330 -11.25 27.21 -25.72
N GLY A 331 -10.08 27.37 -26.36
CA GLY A 331 -8.96 26.45 -26.24
C GLY A 331 -8.94 25.30 -27.25
N HIS A 332 -9.95 25.17 -28.13
CA HIS A 332 -9.96 24.07 -29.10
C HIS A 332 -8.91 24.32 -30.17
N LEU A 333 -8.04 23.34 -30.38
CA LEU A 333 -7.06 23.35 -31.45
C LEU A 333 -7.75 23.10 -32.80
N TYR A 334 -7.38 23.88 -33.80
CA TYR A 334 -7.79 23.61 -35.18
C TYR A 334 -6.99 22.44 -35.72
N SER A 335 -7.67 21.49 -36.37
CA SER A 335 -7.07 20.28 -36.94
C SER A 335 -7.71 19.94 -38.28
N ASN A 336 -6.93 19.36 -39.17
CA ASN A 336 -7.32 18.82 -40.48
C ASN A 336 -8.13 19.82 -41.33
N GLY A 337 -7.65 21.05 -41.47
CA GLY A 337 -8.37 22.08 -42.21
C GLY A 337 -7.73 23.46 -42.27
N TRP A 338 -8.29 24.28 -43.15
CA TRP A 338 -7.92 25.68 -43.33
C TRP A 338 -8.53 26.58 -42.26
N LYS A 339 -7.75 27.53 -41.76
CA LYS A 339 -8.21 28.57 -40.84
C LYS A 339 -7.59 29.92 -41.20
N GLN A 340 -8.45 30.93 -41.31
CA GLN A 340 -8.00 32.31 -41.47
C GLN A 340 -7.76 32.97 -40.10
N ILE A 341 -6.58 33.56 -39.93
CA ILE A 341 -6.12 34.25 -38.72
C ILE A 341 -5.48 35.57 -39.15
N ASN A 342 -6.02 36.70 -38.69
CA ASN A 342 -5.56 38.04 -39.07
C ASN A 342 -5.43 38.22 -40.60
N ASN A 343 -6.45 37.82 -41.35
CA ASN A 343 -6.53 37.83 -42.82
C ASN A 343 -5.57 36.90 -43.58
N VAL A 344 -4.75 36.11 -42.90
CA VAL A 344 -3.85 35.11 -43.50
C VAL A 344 -4.45 33.72 -43.33
N TRP A 345 -4.41 32.89 -44.37
CA TRP A 345 -4.87 31.50 -44.32
C TRP A 345 -3.73 30.56 -43.94
N TYR A 346 -4.01 29.65 -43.01
CA TYR A 346 -3.11 28.60 -42.55
C TYR A 346 -3.82 27.26 -42.66
N TYR A 347 -3.08 26.19 -42.91
CA TYR A 347 -3.60 24.84 -42.86
C TYR A 347 -3.04 24.12 -41.63
N PHE A 348 -3.94 23.47 -40.88
CA PHE A 348 -3.58 22.66 -39.73
C PHE A 348 -3.84 21.19 -40.06
N ASP A 349 -2.83 20.35 -39.87
CA ASP A 349 -2.88 18.90 -40.04
C ASP A 349 -2.53 18.25 -38.69
N GLU A 350 -3.43 17.43 -38.15
CA GLU A 350 -3.28 16.84 -36.81
C GLU A 350 -2.90 17.86 -35.71
N CYS A 351 -3.59 19.01 -35.73
CA CYS A 351 -3.35 20.22 -34.93
C CYS A 351 -2.04 20.99 -35.21
N ARG A 352 -1.16 20.48 -36.07
CA ARG A 352 0.12 21.12 -36.44
C ARG A 352 -0.07 22.05 -37.63
N MET A 353 0.43 23.27 -37.55
CA MET A 353 0.47 24.19 -38.68
C MET A 353 1.44 23.65 -39.72
N SER A 354 0.95 23.46 -40.94
CA SER A 354 1.79 23.07 -42.09
C SER A 354 2.70 24.22 -42.51
N THR A 355 3.95 23.91 -42.87
CA THR A 355 4.95 24.88 -43.36
C THR A 355 5.75 24.30 -44.51
N ASP A 356 6.11 25.15 -45.48
CA ASP A 356 6.90 24.79 -46.67
C ASP A 356 6.40 23.54 -47.41
N THR A 357 5.07 23.36 -47.49
CA THR A 357 4.48 22.13 -48.01
C THR A 357 3.24 22.39 -48.85
N TRP A 358 2.94 21.43 -49.72
CA TRP A 358 1.73 21.39 -50.51
C TRP A 358 0.55 20.91 -49.66
N ILE A 359 -0.58 21.61 -49.78
CA ILE A 359 -1.85 21.21 -49.18
C ILE A 359 -2.75 20.68 -50.29
N GLY A 360 -2.90 19.36 -50.33
CA GLY A 360 -3.47 18.67 -51.47
C GLY A 360 -2.66 18.95 -52.75
N LYS A 361 -3.34 19.00 -53.90
CA LYS A 361 -2.68 19.24 -55.20
C LYS A 361 -2.60 20.72 -55.57
N ASP A 362 -3.34 21.58 -54.87
CA ASP A 362 -3.74 22.89 -55.40
C ASP A 362 -3.26 24.08 -54.58
N TYR A 363 -2.75 23.88 -53.38
CA TYR A 363 -2.37 24.97 -52.49
C TYR A 363 -0.98 24.72 -51.92
N TYR A 364 -0.28 25.80 -51.59
CA TYR A 364 1.02 25.74 -50.95
C TYR A 364 1.07 26.73 -49.79
N VAL A 365 1.66 26.31 -48.68
CA VAL A 365 1.97 27.16 -47.53
C VAL A 365 3.48 27.36 -47.42
N ASP A 366 3.92 28.59 -47.18
CA ASP A 366 5.35 28.88 -47.06
C ASP A 366 5.92 28.57 -45.66
N SER A 367 7.19 28.91 -45.44
CA SER A 367 7.90 28.74 -44.16
C SER A 367 7.23 29.40 -42.94
N SER A 368 6.38 30.41 -43.16
CA SER A 368 5.59 31.03 -42.09
C SER A 368 4.25 30.33 -41.85
N GLY A 369 3.92 29.33 -42.69
CA GLY A 369 2.63 28.64 -42.75
C GLY A 369 1.56 29.41 -43.51
N ALA A 370 1.86 30.60 -44.04
CA ALA A 370 0.92 31.40 -44.78
C ALA A 370 0.63 30.76 -46.15
N MET A 371 -0.66 30.70 -46.51
CA MET A 371 -1.10 30.32 -47.85
C MET A 371 -0.52 31.27 -48.88
N VAL A 372 0.22 30.72 -49.82
CA VAL A 372 0.90 31.49 -50.86
C VAL A 372 -0.11 32.05 -51.86
N LYS A 373 0.13 33.30 -52.28
CA LYS A 373 -0.54 33.97 -53.39
C LYS A 373 0.52 34.60 -54.28
N GLY A 374 0.27 34.62 -55.59
CA GLY A 374 1.24 35.10 -56.59
C GLY A 374 2.36 34.10 -56.87
N TRP A 375 3.50 34.61 -57.32
CA TRP A 375 4.67 33.80 -57.70
C TRP A 375 5.43 33.28 -56.48
N LYS A 376 5.77 31.98 -56.48
CA LYS A 376 6.61 31.34 -55.46
C LYS A 376 7.53 30.30 -56.09
N ASN A 377 8.82 30.37 -55.75
CA ASN A 377 9.77 29.31 -56.07
C ASN A 377 9.68 28.21 -55.01
N ILE A 378 9.48 26.97 -55.46
CA ILE A 378 9.35 25.79 -54.62
C ILE A 378 10.40 24.78 -55.07
N ARG A 379 11.18 24.27 -54.13
CA ARG A 379 12.15 23.20 -54.38
C ARG A 379 11.41 21.87 -54.47
N CYS A 380 11.70 21.08 -55.50
CA CYS A 380 11.08 19.76 -55.68
C CYS A 380 11.93 18.66 -55.04
N ASP A 381 11.31 17.70 -54.37
CA ASP A 381 12.03 16.66 -53.60
C ASP A 381 12.86 15.71 -54.48
N TYR A 382 12.56 15.61 -55.77
CA TYR A 382 13.22 14.69 -56.72
C TYR A 382 14.31 15.33 -57.59
N GLY A 383 14.68 16.60 -57.35
CA GLY A 383 15.75 17.28 -58.07
C GLY A 383 16.31 18.48 -57.31
N TYR A 384 17.56 18.86 -57.56
CA TYR A 384 18.13 20.09 -57.00
C TYR A 384 17.56 21.37 -57.64
N GLU A 385 16.47 21.25 -58.41
CA GLU A 385 15.87 22.31 -59.19
C GLU A 385 14.65 22.88 -58.46
N SER A 386 14.57 24.20 -58.43
CA SER A 386 13.41 24.93 -57.93
C SER A 386 12.56 25.38 -59.10
N HIS A 387 11.25 25.17 -59.02
CA HIS A 387 10.30 25.60 -60.03
C HIS A 387 9.49 26.79 -59.52
N SER A 388 9.19 27.75 -60.39
CA SER A 388 8.30 28.87 -60.05
C SER A 388 6.85 28.49 -60.30
N PHE A 389 5.99 28.63 -59.30
CA PHE A 389 4.55 28.40 -59.40
C PHE A 389 3.80 29.71 -59.20
N TYR A 390 2.63 29.85 -59.84
CA TYR A 390 1.75 30.99 -59.64
C TYR A 390 0.44 30.57 -58.98
N PHE A 391 0.14 31.17 -57.84
CA PHE A 391 -1.09 30.94 -57.07
C PHE A 391 -2.03 32.15 -57.22
N GLY A 392 -3.33 31.89 -57.42
CA GLY A 392 -4.34 32.92 -57.55
C GLY A 392 -4.55 33.75 -56.28
N ASN A 393 -5.42 34.75 -56.34
CA ASN A 393 -5.81 35.55 -55.17
C ASN A 393 -6.56 34.72 -54.11
N ASP A 394 -7.14 33.59 -54.51
CA ASP A 394 -7.74 32.56 -53.67
C ASP A 394 -6.70 31.54 -53.15
N GLY A 395 -5.44 31.67 -53.54
CA GLY A 395 -4.35 30.76 -53.18
C GLY A 395 -4.28 29.48 -54.01
N LYS A 396 -5.19 29.30 -54.98
CA LYS A 396 -5.22 28.09 -55.79
C LYS A 396 -4.15 28.12 -56.88
N LEU A 397 -3.47 27.01 -57.10
CA LEU A 397 -2.46 26.87 -58.14
C LEU A 397 -3.09 27.07 -59.51
N VAL A 398 -2.52 27.98 -60.29
CA VAL A 398 -2.93 28.24 -61.67
C VAL A 398 -2.10 27.37 -62.61
N ARG A 399 -2.78 26.70 -63.55
CA ARG A 399 -2.17 25.80 -64.53
C ARG A 399 -2.66 26.13 -65.94
N ASN A 400 -1.84 25.79 -66.93
CA ASN A 400 -2.11 25.89 -68.37
C ASN A 400 -2.68 27.27 -68.77
N LYS A 401 -2.05 28.34 -68.25
CA LYS A 401 -2.52 29.71 -68.44
C LYS A 401 -1.35 30.69 -68.54
N LYS A 402 -1.54 31.77 -69.28
CA LYS A 402 -0.61 32.89 -69.36
C LYS A 402 -0.81 33.85 -68.16
N ILE A 403 0.26 34.22 -67.48
CA ILE A 403 0.30 35.16 -66.35
C ILE A 403 1.38 36.22 -66.63
N GLY A 404 0.95 37.42 -67.02
CA GLY A 404 1.86 38.42 -67.58
C GLY A 404 2.45 37.91 -68.90
N ASP A 405 3.78 37.89 -68.99
CA ASP A 405 4.51 37.37 -70.15
C ASP A 405 4.84 35.86 -70.05
N TYR A 406 4.54 35.23 -68.92
CA TYR A 406 4.95 33.87 -68.63
C TYR A 406 3.80 32.86 -68.82
N TRP A 407 4.11 31.68 -69.35
CA TRP A 407 3.18 30.54 -69.39
C TRP A 407 3.47 29.60 -68.22
N VAL A 408 2.45 29.24 -67.44
CA VAL A 408 2.56 28.23 -66.38
C VAL A 408 1.88 26.94 -66.82
N ASN A 409 2.60 25.81 -66.75
CA ASN A 409 2.08 24.47 -67.06
C ASN A 409 1.69 23.72 -65.76
N GLU A 410 1.36 22.43 -65.85
CA GLU A 410 0.93 21.63 -64.68
C GLU A 410 2.02 21.37 -63.64
N TYR A 411 3.28 21.49 -64.03
CA TYR A 411 4.47 21.21 -63.23
C TYR A 411 5.23 22.47 -62.79
N GLY A 412 4.70 23.65 -63.13
CA GLY A 412 5.30 24.95 -62.81
C GLY A 412 5.69 25.75 -64.05
N TYR A 413 6.47 26.81 -63.83
CA TYR A 413 6.99 27.66 -64.88
C TYR A 413 8.07 26.95 -65.70
N TYR A 414 8.06 27.19 -67.02
CA TYR A 414 9.11 26.79 -67.94
C TYR A 414 9.37 27.91 -68.97
N GLY A 415 10.35 28.77 -68.69
CA GLY A 415 10.98 29.69 -69.66
C GLY A 415 10.10 30.79 -70.30
N SER A 416 10.74 31.86 -70.75
CA SER A 416 10.10 33.07 -71.28
C SER A 416 9.92 33.06 -72.81
N ASP A 417 9.81 31.89 -73.43
CA ASP A 417 9.55 31.79 -74.87
C ASP A 417 8.45 30.79 -75.17
N ALA A 418 7.38 31.32 -75.75
CA ALA A 418 6.24 30.60 -76.22
C ALA A 418 6.64 29.61 -77.32
N HIS A 419 6.82 28.34 -76.94
CA HIS A 419 6.45 27.24 -77.81
C HIS A 419 5.45 26.37 -77.07
N ALA A 420 4.17 26.66 -77.31
CA ALA A 420 3.13 25.66 -77.26
C ALA A 420 3.50 24.57 -78.29
N HIS A 421 4.37 23.64 -77.89
CA HIS A 421 4.46 22.37 -78.58
C HIS A 421 3.34 21.50 -78.02
N ASP A 422 2.34 21.30 -78.88
CA ASP A 422 1.33 20.26 -78.80
C ASP A 422 1.95 18.96 -78.27
N TYR A 423 1.63 18.59 -77.04
CA TYR A 423 1.61 17.18 -76.64
C TYR A 423 0.24 16.60 -76.97
N ASN A 424 -0.06 16.58 -78.27
CA ASN A 424 -1.10 15.76 -78.88
C ASN A 424 -0.42 14.74 -79.80
N SER A 425 0.54 13.98 -79.26
CA SER A 425 0.95 12.70 -79.83
C SER A 425 1.84 11.97 -78.84
N LEU A 426 1.30 10.94 -78.20
CA LEU A 426 1.88 9.61 -78.06
C LEU A 426 0.75 8.75 -77.47
N GLY A 427 0.24 7.84 -78.31
CA GLY A 427 -0.71 6.80 -77.93
C GLY A 427 -0.03 5.61 -77.28
#